data_AF-A0A7J4JXQ5-F1
#
_entry.id   AF-A0A7J4JXQ5-F1
#
_cell.length_a   1.000
_cell.length_b   1.000
_cell.length_c   1.000
_cell.angle_alpha   90.00
_cell.angle_beta   90.00
_cell.angle_gamma   90.00
#
_symmetry.space_group_name_H-M   'P 1'
#
loop_
_entity.id
_entity.type
_entity.pdbx_description
1 polymer ?
#
loop_
_entity_poly.entity_id
_entity_poly.type
_entity_poly.pdbx_seq_one_letter_code
_entity_poly.pdbx_strand_id
1 'polypeptide(L)'
;MPRGKRIVIERDLNDVYIEKYRAIDVDEIKKEQTAHEQSISSSVANVFKAAQGLYKQKTSEDDLEKRDLFSVQSAYEYLKGNGVYISFRAFGGRIERGTVPFVKVGRKRFIPKAVLDNVVGMKEDFYSVREAFSEYKKSNPIINYRAFIGRVEKGSVPSVKLGTKRLIPKDAVEALTHISDNYYSVSEAIKELHKKGIKIKRNAFERRLDRGRIPHEKVGGRRFIPDDVLDELVSKEIALRSK
;
A
#
# COMPACT_ATOMS: atom_id res chain seq x y z
N MET A 1 -14.66 8.01 -50.07
CA MET A 1 -13.46 8.45 -49.33
C MET A 1 -12.73 7.22 -48.79
N PRO A 2 -11.42 7.04 -49.05
CA PRO A 2 -10.68 5.92 -48.48
C PRO A 2 -10.71 6.04 -46.96
N ARG A 3 -11.11 4.97 -46.26
CA ARG A 3 -11.04 4.91 -44.79
C ARG A 3 -9.58 5.13 -44.39
N GLY A 4 -9.30 6.18 -43.62
CA GLY A 4 -7.93 6.55 -43.22
C GLY A 4 -7.13 5.35 -42.71
N LYS A 5 -5.83 5.31 -43.04
CA LYS A 5 -4.90 4.24 -42.66
C LYS A 5 -5.01 3.97 -41.15
N ARG A 6 -5.21 2.70 -40.79
CA ARG A 6 -5.41 2.29 -39.39
C ARG A 6 -4.04 2.16 -38.72
N ILE A 7 -3.82 2.91 -37.66
CA ILE A 7 -2.66 2.70 -36.78
C ILE A 7 -3.02 1.57 -35.81
N VAL A 8 -2.18 0.54 -35.78
CA VAL A 8 -2.18 -0.54 -34.79
C VAL A 8 -0.75 -0.63 -34.26
N ILE A 9 -0.63 -0.77 -32.95
CA ILE A 9 0.63 -1.04 -32.26
C ILE A 9 0.48 -2.44 -31.68
N GLU A 10 1.31 -3.37 -32.14
CA GLU A 10 1.34 -4.74 -31.66
C GLU A 10 2.47 -4.83 -30.64
N ARG A 11 2.09 -4.83 -29.36
CA ARG A 11 3.05 -4.95 -28.26
C ARG A 11 2.42 -5.65 -27.07
N ASP A 12 3.12 -6.64 -26.56
CA ASP A 12 2.78 -7.29 -25.31
C ASP A 12 3.29 -6.47 -24.14
N LEU A 13 2.40 -6.18 -23.19
CA LEU A 13 2.69 -5.40 -22.00
C LEU A 13 2.81 -6.36 -20.82
N ASN A 14 4.02 -6.88 -20.59
CA ASN A 14 4.33 -7.70 -19.42
C ASN A 14 5.13 -6.86 -18.43
N ASP A 15 4.44 -6.29 -17.44
CA ASP A 15 5.04 -5.50 -16.38
C ASP A 15 4.78 -6.14 -15.01
N VAL A 16 5.87 -6.55 -14.35
CA VAL A 16 5.86 -7.22 -13.06
C VAL A 16 5.16 -6.39 -11.97
N TYR A 17 5.28 -5.06 -12.00
CA TYR A 17 4.65 -4.19 -11.01
C TYR A 17 3.13 -4.13 -11.19
N ILE A 18 2.66 -4.16 -12.44
CA ILE A 18 1.23 -4.18 -12.74
C ILE A 18 0.61 -5.54 -12.37
N GLU A 19 1.33 -6.63 -12.65
CA GLU A 19 0.93 -7.97 -12.23
C GLU A 19 0.86 -8.08 -10.70
N LYS A 20 1.89 -7.61 -9.99
CA LYS A 20 1.88 -7.52 -8.52
C LYS A 20 0.67 -6.74 -8.02
N TYR A 21 0.38 -5.57 -8.59
CA TYR A 21 -0.78 -4.78 -8.21
C TYR A 21 -2.10 -5.52 -8.38
N ARG A 22 -2.24 -6.28 -9.47
CA ARG A 22 -3.45 -7.07 -9.77
C ARG A 22 -3.58 -8.29 -8.86
N ALA A 23 -2.47 -8.87 -8.44
CA ALA A 23 -2.43 -10.01 -7.54
C ALA A 23 -2.79 -9.65 -6.08
N ILE A 24 -2.86 -8.36 -5.73
CA ILE A 24 -3.23 -7.93 -4.37
C ILE A 24 -4.70 -8.26 -4.10
N ASP A 25 -4.93 -9.37 -3.38
CA ASP A 25 -6.22 -9.71 -2.83
C ASP A 25 -6.36 -9.14 -1.41
N VAL A 26 -7.16 -8.09 -1.30
CA VAL A 26 -7.44 -7.39 -0.04
C VAL A 26 -8.16 -8.30 0.96
N ASP A 27 -8.95 -9.28 0.51
CA ASP A 27 -9.70 -10.18 1.37
C ASP A 27 -8.85 -11.34 1.88
N GLU A 28 -7.89 -11.83 1.10
CA GLU A 28 -6.86 -12.76 1.59
C GLU A 28 -6.00 -12.12 2.68
N ILE A 29 -5.50 -10.90 2.44
CA ILE A 29 -4.72 -10.16 3.45
C ILE A 29 -5.51 -9.99 4.75
N LYS A 30 -6.82 -9.70 4.67
CA LYS A 30 -7.67 -9.63 5.88
C LYS A 30 -7.73 -10.97 6.60
N LYS A 31 -7.95 -12.07 5.87
CA LYS A 31 -8.05 -13.41 6.46
C LYS A 31 -6.76 -13.80 7.17
N GLU A 32 -5.62 -13.62 6.52
CA GLU A 32 -4.30 -13.89 7.10
C GLU A 32 -4.07 -13.08 8.37
N GLN A 33 -4.38 -11.78 8.33
CA GLN A 33 -4.25 -10.91 9.51
C GLN A 33 -5.18 -11.32 10.64
N THR A 34 -6.43 -11.69 10.35
CA THR A 34 -7.34 -12.18 11.40
C THR A 34 -6.89 -13.50 12.02
N ALA A 35 -6.35 -14.43 11.21
CA ALA A 35 -5.79 -15.68 11.71
C ALA A 35 -4.55 -15.42 12.59
N HIS A 36 -3.71 -14.48 12.17
CA HIS A 36 -2.53 -14.08 12.92
C HIS A 36 -2.89 -13.38 14.25
N GLU A 37 -3.89 -12.48 14.25
CA GLU A 37 -4.41 -11.85 15.47
C GLU A 37 -5.01 -12.87 16.47
N GLN A 38 -5.70 -13.90 15.98
CA GLN A 38 -6.19 -15.00 16.81
C GLN A 38 -5.05 -15.83 17.42
N SER A 39 -4.03 -16.13 16.61
CA SER A 39 -2.81 -16.82 17.07
C SER A 39 -2.06 -16.03 18.14
N ILE A 40 -1.93 -14.71 17.97
CA ILE A 40 -1.35 -13.83 18.98
C ILE A 40 -2.21 -13.84 20.24
N SER A 41 -3.52 -13.68 20.12
CA SER A 41 -4.44 -13.63 21.27
C SER A 41 -4.35 -14.91 22.12
N SER A 42 -4.27 -16.08 21.48
CA SER A 42 -4.10 -17.37 22.17
C SER A 42 -2.72 -17.50 22.83
N SER A 43 -1.66 -17.04 22.17
CA SER A 43 -0.30 -17.02 22.72
C SER A 43 -0.18 -16.08 23.92
N VAL A 44 -0.79 -14.90 23.85
CA VAL A 44 -0.83 -13.91 24.93
C VAL A 44 -1.56 -14.46 26.16
N ALA A 45 -2.63 -15.23 25.99
CA ALA A 45 -3.34 -15.86 27.11
C ALA A 45 -2.47 -16.89 27.85
N ASN A 46 -1.63 -17.63 27.13
CA ASN A 46 -0.69 -18.59 27.72
C ASN A 46 0.43 -17.89 28.48
N VAL A 47 1.00 -16.83 27.89
CA VAL A 47 2.02 -15.98 28.52
C VAL A 47 1.46 -15.30 29.78
N PHE A 48 0.21 -14.84 29.73
CA PHE A 48 -0.49 -14.26 30.89
C PHE A 48 -0.58 -15.24 32.07
N LYS A 49 -1.01 -16.49 31.81
CA LYS A 49 -1.12 -17.52 32.86
C LYS A 49 0.24 -17.83 33.49
N ALA A 50 1.29 -17.94 32.68
CA ALA A 50 2.65 -18.15 33.15
C ALA A 50 3.14 -16.99 34.04
N ALA A 51 2.89 -15.74 33.61
CA ALA A 51 3.32 -14.54 34.33
C ALA A 51 2.55 -14.33 35.65
N GLN A 52 1.24 -14.63 35.69
CA GLN A 52 0.49 -14.64 36.95
C GLN A 52 1.01 -15.68 37.94
N GLY A 53 1.44 -16.86 37.46
CA GLY A 53 2.06 -17.89 38.29
C GLY A 53 3.35 -17.40 38.96
N LEU A 54 4.22 -16.76 38.18
CA LEU A 54 5.49 -16.20 38.67
C LEU A 54 5.29 -15.02 39.64
N TYR A 55 4.34 -14.13 39.37
CA TYR A 55 4.03 -13.04 40.29
C TYR A 55 3.58 -13.56 41.67
N LYS A 56 2.80 -14.64 41.72
CA LYS A 56 2.44 -15.30 42.98
C LYS A 56 3.66 -15.87 43.71
N GLN A 57 4.74 -16.18 42.99
CA GLN A 57 6.01 -16.67 43.53
C GLN A 57 7.02 -15.54 43.89
N LYS A 58 6.66 -14.26 43.76
CA LYS A 58 7.51 -13.08 44.06
C LYS A 58 8.83 -13.03 43.28
N THR A 59 8.86 -13.48 42.04
CA THR A 59 10.06 -13.42 41.18
C THR A 59 10.33 -12.00 40.64
N SER A 60 11.58 -11.74 40.24
CA SER A 60 12.08 -10.42 39.80
C SER A 60 11.59 -10.01 38.39
N GLU A 61 11.68 -8.72 38.03
CA GLU A 61 11.28 -8.23 36.68
C GLU A 61 12.11 -8.86 35.55
N ASP A 62 13.37 -9.20 35.79
CA ASP A 62 14.27 -9.81 34.80
C ASP A 62 13.82 -11.20 34.34
N ASP A 63 13.08 -11.93 35.19
CA ASP A 63 12.57 -13.27 34.84
C ASP A 63 11.29 -13.20 33.98
N LEU A 64 10.63 -12.04 33.93
CA LEU A 64 9.50 -11.79 33.03
C LEU A 64 9.98 -11.42 31.62
N GLU A 65 11.07 -10.67 31.49
CA GLU A 65 11.67 -10.39 30.17
C GLU A 65 12.20 -11.66 29.50
N LYS A 66 12.74 -12.61 30.26
CA LYS A 66 13.11 -13.97 29.79
C LYS A 66 11.92 -14.81 29.29
N ARG A 67 10.67 -14.38 29.55
CA ARG A 67 9.42 -15.03 29.13
C ARG A 67 8.69 -14.23 28.05
N ASP A 68 9.43 -13.39 27.30
CA ASP A 68 8.90 -12.56 26.22
C ASP A 68 7.86 -11.52 26.66
N LEU A 69 7.94 -11.03 27.90
CA LEU A 69 7.11 -9.94 28.42
C LEU A 69 7.93 -8.68 28.66
N PHE A 70 7.67 -7.65 27.87
CA PHE A 70 8.36 -6.38 27.94
C PHE A 70 7.61 -5.40 28.84
N SER A 71 8.33 -4.65 29.67
CA SER A 71 7.78 -3.46 30.31
C SER A 71 7.36 -2.43 29.26
N VAL A 72 6.56 -1.43 29.63
CA VAL A 72 6.19 -0.34 28.70
C VAL A 72 7.43 0.38 28.16
N GLN A 73 8.49 0.49 28.96
CA GLN A 73 9.71 1.16 28.54
C GLN A 73 10.56 0.27 27.63
N SER A 74 10.81 -0.99 28.01
CA SER A 74 11.58 -1.91 27.16
C SER A 74 10.85 -2.23 25.84
N ALA A 75 9.51 -2.29 25.84
CA ALA A 75 8.71 -2.40 24.63
C ALA A 75 8.84 -1.18 23.71
N TYR A 76 8.93 0.03 24.28
CA TYR A 76 9.15 1.24 23.50
C TYR A 76 10.53 1.26 22.83
N GLU A 77 11.56 0.88 23.59
CA GLU A 77 12.94 0.80 23.10
C GLU A 77 13.06 -0.28 22.01
N TYR A 78 12.40 -1.42 22.18
CA TYR A 78 12.31 -2.47 21.16
C TYR A 78 11.72 -1.95 19.85
N LEU A 79 10.56 -1.29 19.90
CA LEU A 79 9.92 -0.72 18.72
C LEU A 79 10.80 0.34 18.04
N LYS A 80 11.45 1.20 18.83
CA LYS A 80 12.37 2.22 18.31
C LYS A 80 13.60 1.59 17.64
N GLY A 81 14.17 0.54 18.23
CA GLY A 81 15.29 -0.22 17.68
C GLY A 81 14.96 -0.89 16.35
N ASN A 82 13.71 -1.33 16.19
CA ASN A 82 13.19 -1.94 14.96
C ASN A 82 12.55 -0.90 13.99
N GLY A 83 12.93 0.38 14.05
CA GLY A 83 12.51 1.40 13.08
C GLY A 83 11.06 1.91 13.22
N VAL A 84 10.34 1.54 14.28
CA VAL A 84 9.00 2.05 14.58
C VAL A 84 9.10 3.33 15.42
N TYR A 85 9.29 4.47 14.75
CA TYR A 85 9.41 5.77 15.42
C TYR A 85 8.04 6.32 15.86
N ILE A 86 7.70 6.11 17.12
CA ILE A 86 6.58 6.77 17.81
C ILE A 86 7.10 7.54 19.02
N SER A 87 6.40 8.57 19.47
CA SER A 87 6.75 9.21 20.74
C SER A 87 6.31 8.32 21.90
N PHE A 88 7.08 8.30 23.00
CA PHE A 88 6.74 7.50 24.18
C PHE A 88 5.33 7.81 24.71
N ARG A 89 4.93 9.10 24.70
CA ARG A 89 3.58 9.54 25.04
C ARG A 89 2.51 8.94 24.13
N ALA A 90 2.75 8.94 22.82
CA ALA A 90 1.80 8.36 21.86
C ALA A 90 1.72 6.84 22.02
N PHE A 91 2.83 6.18 22.35
CA PHE A 91 2.86 4.74 22.66
C PHE A 91 2.04 4.41 23.91
N GLY A 92 2.29 5.11 25.01
CA GLY A 92 1.52 4.98 26.26
C GLY A 92 0.02 5.16 26.03
N GLY A 93 -0.37 6.21 25.28
CA GLY A 93 -1.77 6.44 24.93
C GLY A 93 -2.41 5.33 24.08
N ARG A 94 -1.64 4.60 23.25
CA ARG A 94 -2.16 3.45 22.49
C ARG A 94 -2.40 2.22 23.37
N ILE A 95 -1.56 2.01 24.38
CA ILE A 95 -1.73 0.96 25.39
C ILE A 95 -2.98 1.26 26.22
N GLU A 96 -3.14 2.50 26.68
CA GLU A 96 -4.31 2.92 27.47
C GLU A 96 -5.63 2.79 26.70
N ARG A 97 -5.63 3.08 25.39
CA ARG A 97 -6.79 2.91 24.51
C ARG A 97 -7.03 1.46 24.08
N GLY A 98 -6.17 0.51 24.49
CA GLY A 98 -6.28 -0.90 24.11
C GLY A 98 -5.97 -1.19 22.64
N THR A 99 -5.36 -0.25 21.90
CA THR A 99 -4.93 -0.50 20.51
C THR A 99 -3.67 -1.37 20.46
N VAL A 100 -2.84 -1.32 21.50
CA VAL A 100 -1.75 -2.27 21.71
C VAL A 100 -2.18 -3.21 22.84
N PRO A 101 -2.42 -4.49 22.55
CA PRO A 101 -2.74 -5.48 23.57
C PRO A 101 -1.66 -5.52 24.65
N PHE A 102 -2.09 -5.55 25.91
CA PHE A 102 -1.20 -5.64 27.05
C PHE A 102 -1.76 -6.59 28.10
N VAL A 103 -0.86 -7.09 28.93
CA VAL A 103 -1.14 -7.97 30.05
C VAL A 103 -0.85 -7.22 31.34
N LYS A 104 -1.81 -7.22 32.27
CA LYS A 104 -1.61 -6.61 33.59
C LYS A 104 -1.13 -7.68 34.57
N VAL A 105 0.09 -7.53 35.09
CA VAL A 105 0.66 -8.41 36.12
C VAL A 105 0.84 -7.57 37.39
N GLY A 106 0.08 -7.90 38.44
CA GLY A 106 -0.02 -7.05 39.63
C GLY A 106 -0.55 -5.66 39.29
N ARG A 107 0.27 -4.62 39.52
CA ARG A 107 -0.06 -3.21 39.21
C ARG A 107 0.57 -2.70 37.91
N LYS A 108 1.52 -3.43 37.32
CA LYS A 108 2.25 -3.01 36.12
C LYS A 108 1.65 -3.63 34.85
N ARG A 109 1.85 -2.95 33.72
CA ARG A 109 1.43 -3.42 32.39
C ARG A 109 2.66 -3.92 31.65
N PHE A 110 2.53 -5.09 31.04
CA PHE A 110 3.54 -5.73 30.22
C PHE A 110 2.98 -6.02 28.83
N ILE A 111 3.86 -5.99 27.84
CA ILE A 111 3.50 -6.18 26.44
C ILE A 111 4.22 -7.45 25.95
N PRO A 112 3.48 -8.46 25.49
CA PRO A 112 4.06 -9.66 24.93
C PRO A 112 4.86 -9.33 23.66
N LYS A 113 6.01 -9.99 23.48
CA LYS A 113 6.87 -9.80 22.31
C LYS A 113 6.14 -10.01 20.99
N ALA A 114 5.30 -11.04 20.90
CA ALA A 114 4.48 -11.33 19.72
C ALA A 114 3.60 -10.13 19.27
N VAL A 115 3.15 -9.30 20.22
CA VAL A 115 2.40 -8.07 19.90
C VAL A 115 3.32 -7.02 19.30
N LEU A 116 4.55 -6.90 19.79
CA LEU A 116 5.55 -5.97 19.27
C LEU A 116 6.01 -6.39 17.87
N ASP A 117 6.30 -7.67 17.68
CA ASP A 117 6.72 -8.25 16.40
C ASP A 117 5.64 -8.04 15.34
N ASN A 118 4.36 -8.21 15.70
CA ASN A 118 3.25 -7.89 14.81
C ASN A 118 3.24 -6.40 14.39
N VAL A 119 3.46 -5.49 15.34
CA VAL A 119 3.52 -4.05 15.03
C VAL A 119 4.68 -3.72 14.10
N VAL A 120 5.82 -4.41 14.25
CA VAL A 120 6.98 -4.28 13.35
C VAL A 120 6.63 -4.81 11.97
N GLY A 121 6.12 -6.05 11.87
CA GLY A 121 5.72 -6.65 10.59
C GLY A 121 4.68 -5.83 9.84
N MET A 122 3.66 -5.29 10.54
CA MET A 122 2.68 -4.38 9.93
C MET A 122 3.32 -3.13 9.32
N LYS A 123 4.45 -2.64 9.86
CA LYS A 123 5.17 -1.49 9.30
C LYS A 123 6.10 -1.89 8.15
N GLU A 124 6.52 -3.15 8.09
CA GLU A 124 7.28 -3.70 6.98
C GLU A 124 6.40 -3.92 5.74
N ASP A 125 5.18 -4.40 5.92
CA ASP A 125 4.30 -4.77 4.80
C ASP A 125 3.34 -3.64 4.37
N PHE A 126 3.04 -2.70 5.27
CA PHE A 126 2.05 -1.67 5.01
C PHE A 126 2.53 -0.26 5.30
N TYR A 127 1.95 0.68 4.56
CA TYR A 127 1.97 2.10 4.87
C TYR A 127 0.66 2.56 5.52
N SER A 128 0.76 3.55 6.40
CA SER A 128 -0.40 4.39 6.71
C SER A 128 -0.82 5.20 5.47
N VAL A 129 -2.10 5.61 5.40
CA VAL A 129 -2.60 6.45 4.29
C VAL A 129 -1.74 7.70 4.05
N ARG A 130 -1.21 8.30 5.12
CA ARG A 130 -0.35 9.47 5.04
C ARG A 130 1.04 9.13 4.50
N GLU A 131 1.66 8.05 4.97
CA GLU A 131 2.97 7.59 4.46
C GLU A 131 2.86 7.19 2.98
N ALA A 132 1.83 6.42 2.62
CA ALA A 132 1.56 6.01 1.24
C ALA A 132 1.37 7.22 0.31
N PHE A 133 0.64 8.24 0.77
CA PHE A 133 0.50 9.48 0.01
C PHE A 133 1.83 10.20 -0.16
N SER A 134 2.62 10.34 0.92
CA SER A 134 3.91 11.01 0.86
C SER A 134 4.86 10.32 -0.13
N GLU A 135 4.84 8.99 -0.19
CA GLU A 135 5.65 8.22 -1.13
C GLU A 135 5.16 8.42 -2.57
N TYR A 136 3.87 8.19 -2.81
CA TYR A 136 3.27 8.32 -4.14
C TYR A 136 3.32 9.76 -4.70
N LYS A 137 3.32 10.78 -3.84
CA LYS A 137 3.44 12.18 -4.26
C LYS A 137 4.81 12.49 -4.88
N LYS A 138 5.85 11.72 -4.56
CA LYS A 138 7.21 11.95 -5.12
C LYS A 138 7.21 11.76 -6.64
N SER A 139 6.51 10.73 -7.14
CA SER A 139 6.33 10.44 -8.56
C SER A 139 5.12 11.18 -9.17
N ASN A 140 4.06 11.42 -8.38
CA ASN A 140 2.88 12.14 -8.82
C ASN A 140 2.69 13.48 -8.07
N PRO A 141 3.45 14.54 -8.39
CA PRO A 141 3.42 15.79 -7.62
C PRO A 141 2.07 16.54 -7.72
N ILE A 142 1.27 16.25 -8.75
CA ILE A 142 -0.01 16.90 -9.02
C ILE A 142 -1.12 16.39 -8.09
N ILE A 143 -0.99 15.17 -7.54
CA ILE A 143 -2.05 14.61 -6.70
C ILE A 143 -2.15 15.34 -5.35
N ASN A 144 -3.37 15.73 -4.99
CA ASN A 144 -3.67 16.25 -3.67
C ASN A 144 -4.07 15.12 -2.70
N TYR A 145 -3.84 15.34 -1.40
CA TYR A 145 -4.11 14.33 -0.37
C TYR A 145 -5.57 13.88 -0.34
N ARG A 146 -6.50 14.82 -0.56
CA ARG A 146 -7.94 14.54 -0.60
C ARG A 146 -8.32 13.61 -1.76
N ALA A 147 -7.76 13.79 -2.95
CA ALA A 147 -8.01 12.89 -4.07
C ALA A 147 -7.39 11.52 -3.82
N PHE A 148 -6.22 11.44 -3.18
CA PHE A 148 -5.64 10.16 -2.79
C PHE A 148 -6.55 9.39 -1.83
N ILE A 149 -7.05 10.05 -0.77
CA ILE A 149 -8.04 9.45 0.14
C ILE A 149 -9.28 9.00 -0.64
N GLY A 150 -9.81 9.84 -1.53
CA GLY A 150 -10.97 9.47 -2.35
C GLY A 150 -10.72 8.26 -3.26
N ARG A 151 -9.48 8.01 -3.70
CA ARG A 151 -9.12 6.79 -4.46
C ARG A 151 -9.11 5.55 -3.56
N VAL A 152 -8.63 5.69 -2.34
CA VAL A 152 -8.62 4.63 -1.32
C VAL A 152 -10.06 4.26 -0.91
N GLU A 153 -10.93 5.25 -0.71
CA GLU A 153 -12.34 5.05 -0.35
C GLU A 153 -13.13 4.37 -1.47
N LYS A 154 -12.86 4.73 -2.73
CA LYS A 154 -13.49 4.12 -3.92
C LYS A 154 -12.91 2.76 -4.30
N GLY A 155 -11.93 2.25 -3.55
CA GLY A 155 -11.28 0.98 -3.85
C GLY A 155 -10.37 1.01 -5.09
N SER A 156 -10.07 2.19 -5.64
CA SER A 156 -9.12 2.30 -6.75
C SER A 156 -7.68 2.03 -6.29
N VAL A 157 -7.37 2.31 -5.02
CA VAL A 157 -6.13 1.93 -4.34
C VAL A 157 -6.48 0.86 -3.30
N PRO A 158 -5.89 -0.34 -3.35
CA PRO A 158 -6.19 -1.40 -2.41
C PRO A 158 -5.84 -0.95 -1.00
N SER A 159 -6.72 -1.22 -0.05
CA SER A 159 -6.49 -0.88 1.35
C SER A 159 -7.21 -1.84 2.26
N VAL A 160 -6.58 -2.12 3.40
CA VAL A 160 -7.11 -3.00 4.43
C VAL A 160 -7.39 -2.17 5.68
N LYS A 161 -8.54 -2.39 6.31
CA LYS A 161 -8.83 -1.82 7.63
C LYS A 161 -8.47 -2.85 8.69
N LEU A 162 -7.37 -2.62 9.40
CA LEU A 162 -6.93 -3.45 10.52
C LEU A 162 -7.16 -2.65 11.82
N GLY A 163 -8.01 -3.21 12.69
CA GLY A 163 -8.53 -2.51 13.87
C GLY A 163 -9.16 -1.15 13.52
N THR A 164 -8.58 -0.07 14.05
CA THR A 164 -9.06 1.30 13.84
C THR A 164 -8.41 2.02 12.65
N LYS A 165 -7.38 1.43 12.05
CA LYS A 165 -6.57 2.09 11.02
C LYS A 165 -6.81 1.48 9.65
N ARG A 166 -6.76 2.35 8.65
CA ARG A 166 -6.67 1.91 7.25
C ARG A 166 -5.21 1.94 6.83
N LEU A 167 -4.77 0.82 6.28
CA LEU A 167 -3.41 0.57 5.83
C LEU A 167 -3.43 0.21 4.34
N ILE A 168 -2.34 0.53 3.67
CA ILE A 168 -2.17 0.31 2.23
C ILE A 168 -0.93 -0.58 2.06
N PRO A 169 -1.03 -1.72 1.35
CA PRO A 169 0.13 -2.58 1.09
C PRO A 169 1.25 -1.79 0.42
N LYS A 170 2.50 -2.01 0.81
CA LYS A 170 3.64 -1.30 0.19
C LYS A 170 3.76 -1.59 -1.30
N ASP A 171 3.57 -2.84 -1.70
CA ASP A 171 3.56 -3.28 -3.10
C ASP A 171 2.56 -2.49 -3.95
N ALA A 172 1.39 -2.14 -3.38
CA ALA A 172 0.42 -1.31 -4.08
C ALA A 172 0.96 0.09 -4.35
N VAL A 173 1.66 0.68 -3.38
CA VAL A 173 2.25 2.02 -3.51
C VAL A 173 3.42 2.00 -4.47
N GLU A 174 4.28 0.99 -4.39
CA GLU A 174 5.41 0.81 -5.30
C GLU A 174 4.94 0.69 -6.75
N ALA A 175 3.95 -0.17 -7.01
CA ALA A 175 3.38 -0.31 -8.34
C ALA A 175 2.70 0.99 -8.84
N LEU A 176 1.99 1.71 -7.97
CA LEU A 176 1.41 3.01 -8.34
C LEU A 176 2.48 4.05 -8.67
N THR A 177 3.58 4.07 -7.93
CA THR A 177 4.73 4.93 -8.19
C THR A 177 5.34 4.60 -9.54
N HIS A 178 5.63 3.32 -9.81
CA HIS A 178 6.15 2.85 -11.09
C HIS A 178 5.23 3.23 -12.27
N ILE A 179 3.92 3.06 -12.11
CA ILE A 179 2.94 3.47 -13.12
C ILE A 179 2.96 4.99 -13.33
N SER A 180 3.14 5.78 -12.28
CA SER A 180 3.18 7.23 -12.40
C SER A 180 4.44 7.74 -13.11
N ASP A 181 5.52 6.99 -13.06
CA ASP A 181 6.81 7.38 -13.65
C ASP A 181 6.97 6.91 -15.10
N ASN A 182 6.31 5.81 -15.50
CA ASN A 182 6.53 5.15 -16.80
C ASN A 182 5.28 5.05 -17.69
N TYR A 183 4.15 5.56 -17.22
CA TYR A 183 2.90 5.49 -17.96
C TYR A 183 2.15 6.82 -17.96
N TYR A 184 1.53 7.11 -19.09
CA TYR A 184 0.55 8.18 -19.22
C TYR A 184 -0.85 7.70 -18.88
N SER A 185 -1.56 8.46 -18.05
CA SER A 185 -3.02 8.34 -18.01
C SER A 185 -3.62 8.81 -19.35
N VAL A 186 -4.83 8.35 -19.69
CA VAL A 186 -5.55 8.79 -20.90
C VAL A 186 -5.58 10.32 -21.05
N SER A 187 -5.79 11.04 -19.95
CA SER A 187 -5.84 12.50 -19.96
C SER A 187 -4.48 13.13 -20.26
N GLU A 188 -3.39 12.55 -19.76
CA GLU A 188 -2.02 13.03 -20.03
C GLU A 188 -1.59 12.67 -21.45
N ALA A 189 -1.85 11.45 -21.90
CA ALA A 189 -1.57 11.01 -23.26
C ALA A 189 -2.22 11.91 -24.33
N ILE A 190 -3.49 12.30 -24.11
CA ILE A 190 -4.18 13.23 -25.02
C ILE A 190 -3.51 14.61 -25.02
N LYS A 191 -3.11 15.12 -23.85
CA LYS A 191 -2.40 16.41 -23.76
C LYS A 191 -1.07 16.34 -24.50
N GLU A 192 -0.34 15.24 -24.37
CA GLU A 192 0.94 15.05 -25.05
C GLU A 192 0.77 14.96 -26.57
N LEU A 193 -0.22 14.20 -27.05
CA LEU A 193 -0.59 14.18 -28.47
C LEU A 193 -0.91 15.59 -28.99
N HIS A 194 -1.66 16.40 -28.23
CA HIS A 194 -2.01 17.76 -28.62
C HIS A 194 -0.77 18.68 -28.68
N LYS A 195 0.17 18.56 -27.74
CA LYS A 195 1.45 19.29 -27.79
C LYS A 195 2.26 18.97 -29.05
N LYS A 196 2.23 17.71 -29.49
CA LYS A 196 2.86 17.24 -30.74
C LYS A 196 2.02 17.56 -31.99
N GLY A 197 0.96 18.37 -31.85
CA GLY A 197 0.10 18.81 -32.95
C GLY A 197 -0.99 17.82 -33.35
N ILE A 198 -1.09 16.65 -32.72
CA ILE A 198 -2.06 15.59 -33.02
C ILE A 198 -3.38 15.86 -32.28
N LYS A 199 -4.29 16.59 -32.94
CA LYS A 199 -5.63 16.87 -32.41
C LYS A 199 -6.53 15.62 -32.46
N ILE A 200 -6.73 14.98 -31.32
CA ILE A 200 -7.69 13.87 -31.16
C ILE A 200 -8.68 14.16 -30.02
N LYS A 201 -9.97 13.86 -30.24
CA LYS A 201 -11.00 13.92 -29.20
C LYS A 201 -10.85 12.73 -28.23
N ARG A 202 -11.12 12.94 -26.95
CA ARG A 202 -11.04 11.91 -25.91
C ARG A 202 -11.80 10.63 -26.27
N ASN A 203 -13.08 10.74 -26.65
CA ASN A 203 -13.90 9.59 -27.01
C ASN A 203 -13.33 8.82 -28.22
N ALA A 204 -12.67 9.51 -29.16
CA ALA A 204 -12.04 8.87 -30.31
C ALA A 204 -10.77 8.11 -29.89
N PHE A 205 -10.00 8.65 -28.95
CA PHE A 205 -8.83 7.99 -28.37
C PHE A 205 -9.23 6.76 -27.54
N GLU A 206 -10.21 6.90 -26.66
CA GLU A 206 -10.73 5.78 -25.86
C GLU A 206 -11.27 4.64 -26.74
N ARG A 207 -11.96 4.94 -27.84
CA ARG A 207 -12.38 3.92 -28.82
C ARG A 207 -11.22 3.19 -29.49
N ARG A 208 -10.03 3.79 -29.60
CA ARG A 208 -8.85 3.10 -30.13
C ARG A 208 -8.29 2.12 -29.09
N LEU A 209 -8.32 2.49 -27.81
CA LEU A 209 -7.98 1.60 -26.69
C LEU A 209 -8.98 0.43 -26.61
N ASP A 210 -10.28 0.71 -26.68
CA ASP A 210 -11.34 -0.32 -26.63
C ASP A 210 -11.24 -1.34 -27.77
N ARG A 211 -10.73 -0.90 -28.92
CA ARG A 211 -10.54 -1.75 -30.11
C ARG A 211 -9.18 -2.45 -30.14
N GLY A 212 -8.40 -2.38 -29.06
CA GLY A 212 -7.07 -3.01 -28.97
C GLY A 212 -6.05 -2.44 -29.95
N ARG A 213 -6.21 -1.21 -30.43
CA ARG A 213 -5.28 -0.60 -31.41
C ARG A 213 -4.06 0.04 -30.75
N ILE A 214 -4.21 0.39 -29.48
CA ILE A 214 -3.18 0.99 -28.64
C ILE A 214 -3.11 0.09 -27.39
N PRO A 215 -1.99 -0.61 -27.18
CA PRO A 215 -1.73 -1.38 -25.97
C PRO A 215 -1.87 -0.47 -24.73
N HIS A 216 -2.54 -0.97 -23.71
CA HIS A 216 -2.73 -0.24 -22.46
C HIS A 216 -3.04 -1.20 -21.31
N GLU A 217 -2.72 -0.76 -20.10
CA GLU A 217 -3.02 -1.50 -18.88
C GLU A 217 -4.12 -0.84 -18.07
N LYS A 218 -5.03 -1.65 -17.53
CA LYS A 218 -6.08 -1.17 -16.61
C LYS A 218 -5.65 -1.42 -15.17
N VAL A 219 -5.50 -0.34 -14.40
CA VAL A 219 -5.10 -0.35 -12.99
C VAL A 219 -6.02 0.56 -12.19
N GLY A 220 -6.59 0.07 -11.09
CA GLY A 220 -7.47 0.86 -10.21
C GLY A 220 -8.68 1.49 -10.92
N GLY A 221 -9.20 0.82 -11.96
CA GLY A 221 -10.31 1.32 -12.79
C GLY A 221 -9.92 2.37 -13.84
N ARG A 222 -8.64 2.69 -13.99
CA ARG A 222 -8.11 3.65 -14.98
C ARG A 222 -7.24 2.95 -16.01
N ARG A 223 -7.10 3.55 -17.19
CA ARG A 223 -6.24 3.07 -18.26
C ARG A 223 -4.95 3.89 -18.29
N PHE A 224 -3.84 3.17 -18.42
CA PHE A 224 -2.49 3.69 -18.48
C PHE A 224 -1.83 3.18 -19.76
N ILE A 225 -1.17 4.09 -20.48
CA ILE A 225 -0.47 3.79 -21.72
C ILE A 225 1.03 3.94 -21.42
N PRO A 226 1.85 2.90 -21.65
CA PRO A 226 3.29 3.00 -21.53
C PRO A 226 3.85 4.16 -22.34
N ASP A 227 4.89 4.81 -21.84
CA ASP A 227 5.49 5.97 -22.49
C ASP A 227 5.99 5.67 -23.91
N ASP A 228 6.63 4.53 -24.09
CA ASP A 228 7.14 4.08 -25.37
C ASP A 228 6.05 3.75 -26.40
N VAL A 229 4.91 3.19 -25.96
CA VAL A 229 3.72 2.99 -26.80
C VAL A 229 3.14 4.33 -27.25
N LEU A 230 3.15 5.34 -26.38
CA LEU A 230 2.70 6.68 -26.74
C LEU A 230 3.64 7.34 -27.74
N ASP A 231 4.95 7.21 -27.57
CA ASP A 231 5.96 7.74 -28.50
C ASP A 231 5.88 7.08 -29.88
N GLU A 232 5.64 5.77 -29.93
CA GLU A 232 5.39 5.06 -31.19
C GLU A 232 4.09 5.56 -31.85
N LEU A 233 3.03 5.76 -31.07
CA LEU A 233 1.77 6.32 -31.57
C LEU A 233 1.96 7.72 -32.17
N VAL A 234 2.70 8.59 -31.47
CA VAL A 234 3.04 9.94 -31.94
C VAL A 234 3.79 9.85 -33.27
N SER A 235 4.82 9.00 -33.34
CA SER A 235 5.66 8.82 -34.52
C SER A 235 4.84 8.34 -35.73
N LYS A 236 3.97 7.35 -35.53
CA LYS A 236 3.07 6.83 -36.58
C LYS A 236 2.04 7.87 -37.05
N GLU A 237 1.50 8.68 -36.15
CA GLU A 237 0.55 9.75 -36.48
C GLU A 237 1.22 10.90 -37.26
N ILE A 238 2.44 11.30 -36.90
CA ILE A 238 3.20 12.32 -37.63
C ILE A 238 3.54 11.83 -39.04
N ALA A 239 4.03 10.60 -39.17
CA ALA A 239 4.39 10.00 -40.47
C ALA A 239 3.19 9.86 -41.43
N LEU A 240 1.97 9.73 -40.89
CA LEU A 240 0.75 9.70 -41.69
C LEU A 240 0.30 11.07 -42.16
N ARG A 241 0.72 12.15 -41.51
CA ARG A 241 0.40 13.52 -41.92
C ARG A 241 1.39 14.09 -42.93
N SER A 242 2.62 13.58 -42.93
CA SER A 242 3.65 13.94 -43.91
C SER A 242 3.51 13.20 -45.25
N LYS A 243 2.54 12.28 -45.37
CA LYS A 243 2.18 11.56 -46.60
C LYS A 243 0.85 12.05 -47.14
#